data_AF-A0A0Q6ZEU8-F1
#
_entry.id   AF-A0A0Q6ZEU8-F1
#
_cell.length_a   1.000
_cell.length_b   1.000
_cell.length_c   1.000
_cell.angle_alpha   90.00
_cell.angle_beta   90.00
_cell.angle_gamma   90.00
#
_symmetry.space_group_name_H-M   'P 1'
#
loop_
_entity.id
_entity.type
_entity.pdbx_description
1 polymer ?
#
loop_
_entity_poly.entity_id
_entity_poly.type
_entity_poly.pdbx_seq_one_letter_code
_entity_poly.pdbx_strand_id
1 'polypeptide(L)'
;MGRPDLKSNDSRRALNQPHLKVSLEYVDSILDYLVQSRINMYRMSSDLAPYATHPDMPHFHSMVEDSRYELGALGAKARALDIRLSFHPSQNVVLDTPDPELLRKSVWDSTSRPEMLDLMELGMKPLWWCMLAAPMVILRQPERDE
;
A
#
# COMPACT_ATOMS: atom_id res chain seq x y z
N MET A 1 -3.40 6.21 -20.90
CA MET A 1 -2.26 7.12 -20.61
C MET A 1 -2.56 7.84 -19.31
N GLY A 2 -1.57 7.99 -18.41
CA GLY A 2 -1.75 8.59 -17.09
C GLY A 2 -1.81 10.13 -17.10
N ARG A 3 -2.38 10.70 -16.04
CA ARG A 3 -2.50 12.16 -15.78
C ARG A 3 -1.26 12.65 -15.01
N PRO A 4 -0.37 13.46 -15.61
CA PRO A 4 0.88 13.89 -14.96
C PRO A 4 0.68 14.90 -13.82
N ASP A 5 -0.51 15.50 -13.74
CA ASP A 5 -0.94 16.40 -12.67
C ASP A 5 -1.31 15.68 -11.37
N LEU A 6 -1.60 14.37 -11.42
CA LEU A 6 -1.96 13.58 -10.25
C LEU A 6 -0.71 12.98 -9.62
N LYS A 7 -0.35 13.48 -8.44
CA LYS A 7 0.72 12.92 -7.61
C LYS A 7 0.23 11.69 -6.86
N SER A 8 1.11 10.75 -6.56
CA SER A 8 0.75 9.54 -5.79
C SER A 8 0.99 9.65 -4.28
N ASN A 9 1.84 10.59 -3.86
CA ASN A 9 2.19 10.82 -2.47
C ASN A 9 2.89 12.19 -2.31
N ASP A 10 3.00 12.63 -1.06
CA ASP A 10 3.80 13.78 -0.66
C ASP A 10 5.30 13.43 -0.75
N SER A 11 5.98 14.03 -1.72
CA SER A 11 7.41 13.83 -1.98
C SER A 11 8.28 14.97 -1.45
N ARG A 12 7.72 15.85 -0.59
CA ARG A 12 8.49 16.91 0.04
C ARG A 12 9.60 16.33 0.93
N ARG A 13 10.73 17.04 0.99
CA ARG A 13 11.86 16.68 1.86
C ARG A 13 11.46 16.83 3.33
N ALA A 14 12.08 16.05 4.22
CA ALA A 14 11.85 16.07 5.67
C ALA A 14 11.80 17.49 6.29
N LEU A 15 12.66 18.40 5.86
CA LEU A 15 12.68 19.82 6.29
C LEU A 15 11.33 20.55 6.12
N ASN A 16 10.52 20.12 5.15
CA ASN A 16 9.22 20.71 4.84
C ASN A 16 8.05 19.94 5.47
N GLN A 17 8.34 19.04 6.42
CA GLN A 17 7.38 18.24 7.18
C GLN A 17 6.31 17.59 6.28
N PRO A 18 6.71 16.66 5.40
CA PRO A 18 5.76 15.91 4.60
C PRO A 18 4.81 15.11 5.51
N HIS A 19 3.59 14.86 5.05
CA HIS A 19 2.58 14.23 5.89
C HIS A 19 1.63 13.34 5.08
N LEU A 20 1.22 12.22 5.68
CA LEU A 20 0.29 11.26 5.08
C LEU A 20 -1.01 11.93 4.61
N LYS A 21 -1.60 12.84 5.40
CA LYS A 21 -2.80 13.61 5.02
C LYS A 21 -2.71 14.23 3.62
N VAL A 22 -1.57 14.82 3.26
CA VAL A 22 -1.37 15.40 1.91
C VAL A 22 -1.36 14.31 0.84
N SER A 23 -0.71 13.17 1.12
CA SER A 23 -0.78 12.01 0.23
C SER A 23 -2.21 11.50 0.06
N LEU A 24 -3.04 11.50 1.12
CA LEU A 24 -4.42 11.04 1.06
C LEU A 24 -5.30 11.95 0.20
N GLU A 25 -5.10 13.28 0.23
CA GLU A 25 -5.77 14.22 -0.69
C GLU A 25 -5.45 13.92 -2.17
N TYR A 26 -4.20 13.52 -2.44
CA TYR A 26 -3.81 13.12 -3.78
C TYR A 26 -4.47 11.80 -4.20
N VAL A 27 -4.53 10.80 -3.30
CA VAL A 27 -5.21 9.54 -3.59
C VAL A 27 -6.70 9.77 -3.78
N ASP A 28 -7.33 10.65 -3.00
CA ASP A 28 -8.74 11.00 -3.17
C ASP A 28 -9.05 11.52 -4.59
N SER A 29 -8.20 12.42 -5.09
CA SER A 29 -8.28 12.94 -6.46
C SER A 29 -8.04 11.84 -7.52
N ILE A 30 -7.17 10.87 -7.21
CA ILE A 30 -6.95 9.70 -8.07
C ILE A 30 -8.19 8.82 -8.12
N LEU A 31 -8.91 8.60 -7.02
CA LEU A 31 -10.15 7.82 -7.02
C LEU A 31 -11.17 8.40 -8.01
N ASP A 32 -11.32 9.72 -8.03
CA ASP A 32 -12.24 10.39 -8.95
C ASP A 32 -11.83 10.19 -10.42
N TYR A 33 -10.52 10.22 -10.70
CA TYR A 33 -9.98 9.93 -12.03
C TYR A 33 -10.19 8.46 -12.44
N LEU A 34 -10.06 7.52 -11.51
CA LEU A 34 -10.25 6.10 -11.76
C LEU A 34 -11.70 5.79 -12.15
N VAL A 35 -12.67 6.44 -11.49
CA VAL A 35 -14.10 6.35 -11.85
C VAL A 35 -14.32 6.83 -13.29
N GLN A 36 -13.80 8.02 -13.64
CA GLN A 36 -13.91 8.57 -15.00
C GLN A 36 -13.27 7.64 -16.05
N SER A 37 -12.18 6.97 -15.67
CA SER A 37 -11.43 6.05 -16.52
C SER A 37 -11.97 4.61 -16.52
N ARG A 38 -13.01 4.33 -15.71
CA ARG A 38 -13.57 2.98 -15.49
C ARG A 38 -12.52 1.95 -15.05
N ILE A 39 -11.60 2.37 -14.18
CA ILE A 39 -10.58 1.52 -13.56
C ILE A 39 -10.99 1.28 -12.11
N ASN A 40 -11.05 0.02 -11.68
CA ASN A 40 -11.52 -0.37 -10.35
C ASN A 40 -10.39 -0.88 -9.43
N MET A 41 -9.13 -0.60 -9.76
CA MET A 41 -7.99 -0.99 -8.95
C MET A 41 -6.92 0.09 -8.95
N TYR A 42 -6.35 0.35 -7.78
CA TYR A 42 -5.22 1.25 -7.60
C TYR A 42 -4.18 0.67 -6.66
N ARG A 43 -2.92 0.82 -7.06
CA ARG A 43 -1.77 0.49 -6.24
C ARG A 43 -1.20 1.78 -5.70
N MET A 44 -1.38 2.01 -4.40
CA MET A 44 -0.86 3.17 -3.71
C MET A 44 0.66 3.11 -3.63
N SER A 45 1.29 4.29 -3.55
CA SER A 45 2.73 4.42 -3.39
C SER A 45 3.21 3.74 -2.11
N SER A 46 4.34 3.04 -2.14
CA SER A 46 4.98 2.52 -0.92
C SER A 46 5.41 3.65 0.02
N ASP A 47 5.64 4.85 -0.52
CA ASP A 47 6.03 6.07 0.20
C ASP A 47 4.82 6.97 0.53
N LEU A 48 3.61 6.39 0.62
CA LEU A 48 2.38 7.15 0.92
C LEU A 48 2.49 7.89 2.27
N ALA A 49 3.11 7.26 3.25
CA ALA A 49 3.43 7.83 4.57
C ALA A 49 4.95 8.12 4.64
N PRO A 50 5.40 9.35 4.32
CA PRO A 50 6.81 9.65 4.13
C PRO A 50 7.59 9.50 5.44
N TYR A 51 8.70 8.75 5.44
CA TYR A 51 9.56 8.56 6.62
C TYR A 51 8.89 7.89 7.84
N ALA A 52 7.67 7.35 7.71
CA ALA A 52 6.94 6.75 8.83
C ALA A 52 7.69 5.60 9.53
N THR A 53 8.61 4.95 8.84
CA THR A 53 9.45 3.85 9.36
C THR A 53 10.93 4.24 9.47
N HIS A 54 11.30 5.50 9.23
CA HIS A 54 12.71 5.92 9.22
C HIS A 54 13.28 5.90 10.65
N PRO A 55 14.37 5.16 10.93
CA PRO A 55 14.87 4.96 12.29
C PRO A 55 15.28 6.25 12.99
N ASP A 56 15.90 7.18 12.25
CA ASP A 56 16.41 8.44 12.81
C ASP A 56 15.40 9.59 12.79
N MET A 57 14.13 9.35 12.43
CA MET A 57 13.11 10.40 12.31
C MET A 57 11.80 10.03 13.03
N PRO A 58 11.83 9.83 14.36
CA PRO A 58 10.66 9.37 15.13
C PRO A 58 9.47 10.32 15.12
N HIS A 59 9.70 11.61 14.86
CA HIS A 59 8.62 12.61 14.76
C HIS A 59 7.67 12.38 13.58
N PHE A 60 8.03 11.52 12.62
CA PHE A 60 7.16 11.11 11.52
C PHE A 60 6.34 9.83 11.81
N HIS A 61 6.63 9.11 12.90
CA HIS A 61 6.05 7.78 13.15
C HIS A 61 4.58 7.82 13.55
N SER A 62 4.08 8.95 14.07
CA SER A 62 2.67 9.10 14.47
C SER A 62 1.71 9.36 13.31
N MET A 63 2.22 9.68 12.11
CA MET A 63 1.36 10.23 11.05
C MET A 63 0.23 9.31 10.57
N VAL A 64 0.41 7.99 10.72
CA VAL A 64 -0.62 7.00 10.38
C VAL A 64 -1.79 7.14 11.35
N GLU A 65 -1.51 7.13 12.65
CA GLU A 65 -2.50 7.33 13.70
C GLU A 65 -3.14 8.73 13.62
N ASP A 66 -2.33 9.77 13.41
CA ASP A 66 -2.79 11.15 13.26
C ASP A 66 -3.74 11.34 12.05
N SER A 67 -3.70 10.41 11.09
CA SER A 67 -4.53 10.39 9.87
C SER A 67 -5.65 9.35 9.90
N ARG A 68 -5.94 8.75 11.08
CA ARG A 68 -6.96 7.70 11.24
C ARG A 68 -8.31 8.07 10.60
N TYR A 69 -8.78 9.29 10.81
CA TYR A 69 -10.07 9.74 10.29
C TYR A 69 -10.06 9.85 8.76
N GLU A 70 -9.02 10.45 8.19
CA GLU A 70 -8.83 10.60 6.75
C GLU A 70 -8.67 9.24 6.05
N LEU A 71 -7.95 8.30 6.68
CA LEU A 71 -7.82 6.92 6.22
C LEU A 71 -9.19 6.22 6.17
N GLY A 72 -9.98 6.32 7.24
CA GLY A 72 -11.32 5.75 7.29
C GLY A 72 -12.24 6.33 6.22
N ALA A 73 -12.21 7.65 6.02
CA ALA A 73 -12.99 8.32 4.98
C ALA A 73 -12.58 7.88 3.56
N LEU A 74 -11.28 7.79 3.29
CA LEU A 74 -10.77 7.33 1.99
C LEU A 74 -11.15 5.86 1.74
N GLY A 75 -11.04 5.01 2.76
CA GLY A 75 -11.44 3.61 2.69
C GLY A 75 -12.94 3.44 2.41
N ALA A 76 -13.79 4.21 3.08
CA ALA A 76 -15.23 4.23 2.84
C ALA A 76 -15.56 4.67 1.40
N LYS A 77 -14.91 5.73 0.90
CA LYS A 77 -15.05 6.19 -0.49
C LYS A 77 -14.62 5.11 -1.48
N ALA A 78 -13.46 4.49 -1.28
CA ALA A 78 -12.97 3.43 -2.16
C ALA A 78 -13.95 2.24 -2.23
N ARG A 79 -14.52 1.81 -1.08
CA ARG A 79 -15.56 0.77 -1.07
C ARG A 79 -16.84 1.19 -1.80
N ALA A 80 -17.31 2.42 -1.57
CA ALA A 80 -18.51 2.94 -2.23
C ALA A 80 -18.36 3.01 -3.76
N LEU A 81 -17.13 3.23 -4.23
CA LEU A 81 -16.78 3.29 -5.66
C LEU A 81 -16.38 1.92 -6.25
N ASP A 82 -16.40 0.84 -5.46
CA ASP A 82 -15.89 -0.49 -5.83
C ASP A 82 -14.44 -0.46 -6.37
N ILE A 83 -13.59 0.38 -5.77
CA ILE A 83 -12.17 0.49 -6.11
C ILE A 83 -11.35 -0.31 -5.12
N ARG A 84 -10.61 -1.30 -5.62
CA ARG A 84 -9.65 -2.07 -4.83
C ARG A 84 -8.35 -1.29 -4.64
N LEU A 85 -7.99 -1.02 -3.40
CA LEU A 85 -6.68 -0.46 -3.03
C LEU A 85 -5.70 -1.56 -2.60
N SER A 86 -4.42 -1.32 -2.89
CA SER A 86 -3.32 -2.21 -2.51
C SER A 86 -2.01 -1.44 -2.36
N PHE A 87 -1.02 -2.04 -1.68
CA PHE A 87 0.36 -1.58 -1.66
C PHE A 87 1.26 -2.61 -2.34
N HIS A 88 2.39 -2.15 -2.90
CA HIS A 88 3.52 -3.03 -3.20
C HIS A 88 4.57 -2.89 -2.10
N PRO A 89 5.27 -3.98 -1.72
CA PRO A 89 6.43 -3.89 -0.84
C PRO A 89 7.47 -2.90 -1.38
N SER A 90 8.13 -2.16 -0.49
CA SER A 90 9.24 -1.31 -0.91
C SER A 90 10.39 -2.19 -1.42
N GLN A 91 11.25 -1.63 -2.28
CA GLN A 91 12.42 -2.34 -2.82
C GLN A 91 13.46 -2.71 -1.75
N ASN A 92 13.32 -2.17 -0.54
CA ASN A 92 14.25 -2.38 0.58
C ASN A 92 13.83 -3.53 1.51
N VAL A 93 12.67 -4.16 1.26
CA VAL A 93 12.15 -5.27 2.06
C VAL A 93 12.73 -6.59 1.55
N VAL A 94 13.64 -7.18 2.33
CA VAL A 94 14.23 -8.49 2.05
C VAL A 94 13.87 -9.45 3.18
N LEU A 95 12.85 -10.29 2.96
CA LEU A 95 12.34 -11.23 3.97
C LEU A 95 13.08 -12.58 3.98
N ASP A 96 13.71 -12.95 2.86
CA ASP A 96 14.47 -14.20 2.72
C ASP A 96 15.97 -13.93 2.92
N THR A 97 16.33 -13.44 4.10
CA THR A 97 17.71 -13.15 4.47
C THR A 97 18.10 -13.95 5.71
N PRO A 98 19.32 -14.54 5.76
CA PRO A 98 19.83 -15.16 6.97
C PRO A 98 20.30 -14.12 8.02
N ASP A 99 20.42 -12.84 7.65
CA ASP A 99 20.81 -11.76 8.56
C ASP A 99 19.59 -11.29 9.41
N PRO A 100 19.59 -11.53 10.74
CA PRO A 100 18.47 -11.19 11.60
C PRO A 100 18.23 -9.68 11.70
N GLU A 101 19.26 -8.83 11.58
CA GLU A 101 19.08 -7.37 11.63
C GLU A 101 18.46 -6.84 10.35
N LEU A 102 18.84 -7.38 9.19
CA LEU A 102 18.21 -7.04 7.92
C LEU A 102 16.75 -7.51 7.87
N LEU A 103 16.45 -8.70 8.40
CA LEU A 103 15.09 -9.20 8.53
C LEU A 103 14.26 -8.27 9.42
N ARG A 104 14.77 -7.90 10.60
CA ARG A 104 14.09 -6.99 11.53
C ARG A 104 13.81 -5.63 10.88
N LYS A 105 14.77 -5.05 10.14
CA LYS A 105 14.58 -3.80 9.39
C LYS A 105 13.52 -3.94 8.29
N SER A 106 13.51 -5.06 7.57
CA SER A 106 12.55 -5.33 6.49
C SER A 106 11.12 -5.49 7.02
N VAL A 107 10.97 -6.16 8.16
CA VAL A 107 9.69 -6.25 8.88
C VAL A 107 9.26 -4.86 9.35
N TRP A 108 10.15 -4.10 9.99
CA TRP A 108 9.86 -2.75 10.48
C TRP A 108 9.41 -1.82 9.35
N ASP A 109 10.13 -1.81 8.22
CA ASP A 109 9.76 -0.99 7.06
C ASP A 109 8.35 -1.31 6.55
N SER A 110 7.86 -2.52 6.78
CA SER A 110 6.55 -3.00 6.33
C SER A 110 5.39 -2.76 7.27
N THR A 111 5.64 -2.29 8.49
CA THR A 111 4.61 -2.18 9.54
C THR A 111 3.50 -1.17 9.23
N SER A 112 3.82 -0.02 8.65
CA SER A 112 2.85 1.06 8.44
C SER A 112 1.77 0.74 7.39
N ARG A 113 2.07 -0.13 6.42
CA ARG A 113 1.18 -0.44 5.29
C ARG A 113 -0.04 -1.28 5.68
N PRO A 114 0.11 -2.41 6.39
CA PRO A 114 -1.02 -3.12 6.98
C PRO A 114 -1.87 -2.23 7.88
N GLU A 115 -1.22 -1.42 8.75
CA GLU A 115 -1.93 -0.50 9.65
C GLU A 115 -2.81 0.49 8.88
N MET A 116 -2.28 1.12 7.83
CA MET A 116 -3.08 1.99 6.97
C MET A 116 -4.27 1.27 6.33
N LEU A 117 -4.10 0.04 5.84
CA LEU A 117 -5.20 -0.74 5.23
C LEU A 117 -6.27 -1.15 6.25
N ASP A 118 -5.86 -1.44 7.49
CA ASP A 118 -6.75 -1.76 8.59
C ASP A 118 -7.56 -0.53 9.00
N LEU A 119 -6.93 0.64 9.11
CA LEU A 119 -7.61 1.92 9.38
C LEU A 119 -8.55 2.36 8.26
N MET A 120 -8.24 2.00 7.01
CA MET A 120 -9.15 2.17 5.88
C MET A 120 -10.31 1.16 5.89
N GLU A 121 -10.33 0.16 6.78
CA GLU A 121 -11.32 -0.93 6.83
C GLU A 121 -11.43 -1.69 5.50
N LEU A 122 -10.34 -1.78 4.73
CA LEU A 122 -10.34 -2.48 3.43
C LEU A 122 -10.11 -3.98 3.57
N GLY A 123 -9.90 -4.43 4.81
CA GLY A 123 -9.56 -5.80 5.17
C GLY A 123 -8.18 -6.17 4.66
N MET A 124 -7.39 -6.82 5.50
CA MET A 124 -6.26 -7.58 5.02
C MET A 124 -6.82 -8.75 4.19
N LYS A 125 -6.96 -8.58 2.87
CA LYS A 125 -6.88 -9.74 1.98
C LYS A 125 -5.40 -10.14 2.05
N PRO A 126 -5.03 -11.20 2.78
CA PRO A 126 -3.63 -11.53 3.02
C PRO A 126 -2.90 -11.57 1.68
N LEU A 127 -1.64 -11.14 1.64
CA LEU A 127 -0.77 -11.14 0.45
C LEU A 127 -0.83 -12.46 -0.36
N TRP A 128 -1.16 -13.56 0.31
CA TRP A 128 -1.45 -14.89 -0.24
C TRP A 128 -2.59 -14.92 -1.28
N TRP A 129 -3.59 -14.05 -1.18
CA TRP A 129 -4.73 -14.02 -2.11
C TRP A 129 -4.32 -13.56 -3.52
N CYS A 130 -3.37 -12.64 -3.66
CA CYS A 130 -2.84 -12.26 -4.98
C CYS A 130 -1.99 -13.36 -5.61
N MET A 131 -1.45 -14.30 -4.83
CA MET A 131 -0.71 -15.46 -5.36
C MET A 131 -1.60 -16.67 -5.65
N LEU A 132 -2.77 -16.79 -5.01
CA LEU A 132 -3.65 -17.96 -5.10
C LEU A 132 -4.94 -17.76 -5.91
N ALA A 133 -5.29 -16.52 -6.29
CA ALA A 133 -6.52 -16.23 -7.05
C ALA A 133 -6.31 -16.17 -8.58
N ALA A 134 -5.50 -17.07 -9.12
CA ALA A 134 -5.69 -17.55 -10.49
C ALA A 134 -6.38 -18.92 -10.40
N PRO A 135 -7.47 -19.19 -11.16
CA PRO A 135 -7.95 -20.56 -11.29
C PRO A 135 -6.87 -21.34 -12.03
N MET A 136 -5.99 -21.98 -11.26
CA MET A 136 -5.02 -22.92 -11.76
C MET A 136 -5.81 -24.14 -12.20
N VAL A 137 -6.21 -24.14 -13.48
CA VAL A 137 -6.45 -25.36 -14.25
C VAL A 137 -5.15 -26.14 -14.19
N ILE A 138 -5.04 -27.01 -13.17
CA ILE A 138 -4.01 -28.04 -13.14
C ILE A 138 -4.38 -29.01 -14.25
N LEU A 139 -3.74 -28.86 -15.41
CA LEU A 139 -3.64 -29.93 -16.38
C LEU A 139 -2.94 -31.10 -15.67
N ARG A 140 -3.76 -32.06 -15.28
CA ARG A 140 -3.38 -33.42 -14.89
C ARG A 140 -2.43 -33.96 -15.96
N GLN A 141 -1.13 -33.97 -15.65
CA GLN A 141 -0.18 -34.75 -16.45
C GLN A 141 -0.43 -36.23 -16.10
N PRO A 142 -0.59 -37.13 -17.08
CA PRO A 142 -0.73 -38.55 -16.80
C PRO A 142 0.61 -39.08 -16.25
N GLU A 143 0.52 -39.84 -15.15
CA GLU A 143 1.63 -40.66 -14.68
C GLU A 143 2.12 -41.53 -15.83
N ARG A 144 3.42 -41.48 -16.10
CA ARG A 144 4.09 -42.52 -16.90
C ARG A 144 4.57 -43.55 -15.91
N ASP A 145 3.87 -44.67 -15.90
CA ASP A 145 4.39 -45.95 -15.44
C ASP A 145 5.61 -46.32 -16.30
N GLU A 146 6.77 -46.47 -15.66
CA GLU A 146 7.83 -47.45 -15.97
C GLU A 146 8.93 -47.41 -14.90
#